data_AF-X0JSY2-F1
#
_entry.id   AF-X0JSY2-F1
#
_cell.length_a   1.000
_cell.length_b   1.000
_cell.length_c   1.000
_cell.angle_alpha   90.00
_cell.angle_beta   90.00
_cell.angle_gamma   90.00
#
_symmetry.space_group_name_H-M   'P 1'
#
loop_
_entity.id
_entity.type
_entity.pdbx_description
1 polymer ?
#
loop_
_entity_poly.entity_id
_entity_poly.type
_entity_poly.pdbx_seq_one_letter_code
_entity_poly.pdbx_strand_id
1 'polypeptide(L)'
;MSTSPCLDVHFTARTVIEWQSDHESDRTIRILAKPDPKVSSITLTARFDSKGSLFDIHIPLKLKGLDNTSDVTLRACASSVISFDVVKNPTVSSEVEQEFKSPALGLRFQLNRHLDILVPTPALEPICPAGRARSGVVLDAIREFSRATAFTVYIEARNASPKLQSVSDAVSQGFFKTSCSSRFQLASMYAGLGAKIVQLGADETLAPPSYEETEPPPPPPPIDHKPDRKRPRQDTETDRAEEIALIWAELQMLKQAKATDWQRIAFLEKENQELRETVAKLQEQYKAFDKSQQDIHHSFGALETAVEKNTQEFEESVGNELAELREDISQLDHQLSFIQEGQVSDESVAKIKDAVLLDITSRLSGD
;
A
#
# COMPACT_ATOMS: atom_id res chain seq x y z
N MET A 1 14.11 12.91 -6.74
CA MET A 1 13.12 11.84 -6.47
C MET A 1 12.90 11.81 -4.96
N SER A 2 11.95 12.59 -4.42
CA SER A 2 11.66 12.52 -2.98
C SER A 2 10.97 11.21 -2.66
N THR A 3 11.65 10.35 -1.92
CA THR A 3 11.07 9.15 -1.31
C THR A 3 10.00 9.60 -0.32
N SER A 4 8.75 9.24 -0.57
CA SER A 4 7.67 9.45 0.41
C SER A 4 8.05 8.74 1.72
N PRO A 5 7.82 9.37 2.89
CA PRO A 5 8.13 8.76 4.17
C PRO A 5 7.32 7.48 4.35
N CYS A 6 8.00 6.35 4.59
CA CYS A 6 7.35 5.12 4.99
C CYS A 6 6.95 5.25 6.47
N LEU A 7 5.69 5.61 6.73
CA LEU A 7 5.18 5.78 8.10
C LEU A 7 4.93 4.42 8.80
N ASP A 8 4.93 3.33 8.03
CA ASP A 8 4.62 1.97 8.47
C ASP A 8 3.30 1.95 9.25
N VAL A 9 2.24 2.43 8.58
CA VAL A 9 0.87 2.44 9.11
C VAL A 9 0.04 1.48 8.28
N HIS A 10 -0.49 0.44 8.92
CA HIS A 10 -1.51 -0.41 8.35
C HIS A 10 -2.54 -0.74 9.43
N PHE A 11 -3.76 -0.23 9.28
CA PHE A 11 -4.86 -0.59 10.15
C PHE A 11 -6.16 -0.66 9.37
N THR A 12 -7.08 -1.49 9.85
CA THR A 12 -8.44 -1.59 9.36
C THR A 12 -9.39 -1.44 10.54
N ALA A 13 -10.38 -0.56 10.42
CA ALA A 13 -11.37 -0.32 11.45
C ALA A 13 -12.78 -0.28 10.86
N ARG A 14 -13.77 -0.71 11.65
CA ARG A 14 -15.18 -0.44 11.33
C ARG A 14 -15.42 1.06 11.27
N THR A 15 -16.23 1.49 10.32
CA THR A 15 -16.46 2.91 10.08
C THR A 15 -17.90 3.27 9.76
N VAL A 16 -18.26 4.52 10.06
CA VAL A 16 -19.44 5.22 9.54
C VAL A 16 -18.97 6.41 8.71
N ILE A 17 -19.64 6.68 7.59
CA ILE A 17 -19.25 7.74 6.66
C ILE A 17 -20.30 8.85 6.70
N GLU A 18 -19.85 10.10 6.70
CA GLU A 18 -20.68 11.29 6.64
C GLU A 18 -20.16 12.25 5.57
N TRP A 19 -21.03 12.75 4.72
CA TRP A 19 -20.70 13.73 3.68
C TRP A 19 -21.85 14.68 3.44
N GLN A 20 -21.57 15.82 2.81
CA GLN A 20 -22.60 16.75 2.37
C GLN A 20 -23.07 16.38 0.96
N SER A 21 -24.38 16.32 0.74
CA SER A 21 -24.96 16.18 -0.59
C SER A 21 -24.55 17.34 -1.50
N ASP A 22 -24.17 17.02 -2.74
CA ASP A 22 -23.76 17.99 -3.76
C ASP A 22 -24.95 18.56 -4.55
N HIS A 23 -26.18 18.12 -4.26
CA HIS A 23 -27.36 18.66 -4.91
C HIS A 23 -27.62 20.11 -4.45
N GLU A 24 -27.58 21.05 -5.39
CA GLU A 24 -27.75 22.50 -5.15
C GLU A 24 -29.03 22.86 -4.36
N SER A 25 -30.06 22.02 -4.44
CA SER A 25 -31.35 22.20 -3.75
C SER A 25 -31.40 21.60 -2.34
N ASP A 26 -30.46 20.74 -1.96
CA ASP A 26 -30.48 20.00 -0.69
C ASP A 26 -29.07 19.84 -0.10
N ARG A 27 -28.66 20.80 0.72
CA ARG A 27 -27.41 20.76 1.53
C ARG A 27 -27.54 19.83 2.75
N THR A 28 -28.25 18.72 2.60
CA THR A 28 -28.45 17.75 3.68
C THR A 28 -27.19 16.92 3.90
N ILE A 29 -26.90 16.67 5.17
CA ILE A 29 -25.84 15.76 5.61
C ILE A 29 -26.34 14.33 5.37
N ARG A 30 -25.57 13.55 4.61
CA ARG A 30 -25.82 12.13 4.34
C ARG A 30 -24.92 11.27 5.21
N ILE A 31 -25.46 10.15 5.67
CA ILE A 31 -24.74 9.19 6.52
C ILE A 31 -24.90 7.79 5.94
N LEU A 32 -23.78 7.06 5.84
CA LEU A 32 -23.75 5.64 5.49
C LEU A 32 -23.10 4.85 6.62
N ALA A 33 -23.95 4.23 7.45
CA ALA A 33 -23.52 3.38 8.58
C ALA A 33 -23.69 1.88 8.31
N LYS A 34 -24.71 1.49 7.54
CA LYS A 34 -25.11 0.07 7.41
C LYS A 34 -25.01 -0.42 5.97
N PRO A 35 -24.14 -1.41 5.67
CA PRO A 35 -24.02 -1.98 4.33
C PRO A 35 -25.18 -2.94 4.02
N ASP A 36 -25.11 -3.60 2.86
CA ASP A 36 -26.01 -4.68 2.50
C ASP A 36 -25.23 -5.92 2.02
N PRO A 37 -25.16 -6.99 2.83
CA PRO A 37 -26.07 -7.34 3.91
C PRO A 37 -25.77 -6.62 5.25
N LYS A 38 -26.81 -6.42 6.06
CA LYS A 38 -26.75 -5.79 7.41
C LYS A 38 -25.80 -6.46 8.41
N VAL A 39 -25.47 -7.73 8.19
CA VAL A 39 -24.59 -8.50 9.07
C VAL A 39 -23.12 -8.11 8.90
N SER A 40 -22.77 -7.49 7.78
CA SER A 40 -21.44 -6.98 7.51
C SER A 40 -21.29 -5.55 8.04
N SER A 41 -20.05 -5.06 8.11
CA SER A 41 -19.74 -3.69 8.49
C SER A 41 -18.93 -3.00 7.40
N ILE A 42 -19.13 -1.69 7.24
CA ILE A 42 -18.26 -0.85 6.42
C ILE A 42 -16.94 -0.70 7.15
N THR A 43 -15.82 -0.79 6.43
CA THR A 43 -14.48 -0.66 7.02
C THR A 43 -13.64 0.38 6.30
N LEU A 44 -12.77 1.04 7.05
CA LEU A 44 -11.70 1.89 6.54
C LEU A 44 -10.38 1.16 6.72
N THR A 45 -9.61 1.05 5.66
CA THR A 45 -8.21 0.62 5.68
C THR A 45 -7.32 1.81 5.35
N ALA A 46 -6.40 2.16 6.26
CA ALA A 46 -5.34 3.11 5.96
C ALA A 46 -4.03 2.34 5.78
N ARG A 47 -3.31 2.61 4.69
CA ARG A 47 -2.03 1.97 4.36
C ARG A 47 -1.02 3.04 3.97
N PHE A 48 0.08 3.11 4.71
CA PHE A 48 1.24 3.99 4.48
C PHE A 48 2.50 3.18 4.74
N ASP A 49 2.84 2.29 3.80
CA ASP A 49 4.02 1.44 3.85
C ASP A 49 4.80 1.53 2.53
N SER A 50 5.85 0.72 2.39
CA SER A 50 6.62 0.61 1.14
C SER A 50 5.78 0.16 -0.06
N LYS A 51 4.61 -0.43 0.21
CA LYS A 51 3.62 -0.88 -0.77
C LYS A 51 2.53 0.14 -1.03
N GLY A 52 2.60 1.35 -0.46
CA GLY A 52 1.72 2.46 -0.84
C GLY A 52 1.14 3.31 0.27
N SER A 53 0.66 4.48 -0.16
CA SER A 53 0.02 5.51 0.67
C SER A 53 -1.42 5.77 0.16
N LEU A 54 -2.40 5.18 0.83
CA LEU A 54 -3.82 5.24 0.44
C LEU A 54 -4.76 5.03 1.63
N PHE A 55 -6.01 5.45 1.42
CA PHE A 55 -7.16 5.10 2.23
C PHE A 55 -8.17 4.37 1.37
N ASP A 56 -8.60 3.20 1.82
CA ASP A 56 -9.63 2.39 1.18
C ASP A 56 -10.84 2.27 2.11
N ILE A 57 -12.01 2.64 1.61
CA ILE A 57 -13.29 2.43 2.29
C ILE A 57 -13.98 1.24 1.63
N HIS A 58 -14.15 0.16 2.36
CA HIS A 58 -14.77 -1.08 1.88
C HIS A 58 -16.24 -1.12 2.30
N ILE A 59 -17.14 -1.16 1.31
CA ILE A 59 -18.59 -1.19 1.50
C ILE A 59 -19.11 -2.53 0.97
N PRO A 60 -19.47 -3.48 1.85
CA PRO A 60 -20.03 -4.76 1.45
C PRO A 60 -21.33 -4.61 0.65
N LEU A 61 -21.37 -5.18 -0.55
CA LEU A 61 -22.52 -5.18 -1.46
C LEU A 61 -22.59 -6.45 -2.31
N LYS A 62 -23.80 -6.98 -2.54
CA LYS A 62 -23.97 -8.09 -3.50
C LYS A 62 -24.19 -7.53 -4.91
N LEU A 63 -23.17 -7.67 -5.77
CA LEU A 63 -23.20 -7.20 -7.16
C LEU A 63 -23.63 -8.32 -8.14
N LYS A 64 -24.27 -7.96 -9.25
CA LYS A 64 -24.57 -8.91 -10.34
C LYS A 64 -23.26 -9.45 -10.94
N GLY A 65 -23.27 -10.74 -11.26
CA GLY A 65 -22.09 -11.44 -11.78
C GLY A 65 -21.19 -12.05 -10.71
N LEU A 66 -21.50 -11.85 -9.42
CA LEU A 66 -20.78 -12.44 -8.30
C LEU A 66 -21.70 -13.33 -7.47
N ASP A 67 -21.23 -14.53 -7.14
CA ASP A 67 -22.01 -15.48 -6.32
C ASP A 67 -22.15 -14.99 -4.87
N ASN A 68 -21.11 -14.33 -4.37
CA ASN A 68 -20.95 -13.90 -2.99
C ASN A 68 -20.99 -12.38 -2.83
N THR A 69 -21.31 -11.92 -1.62
CA THR A 69 -21.11 -10.53 -1.22
C THR A 69 -19.65 -10.16 -1.38
N SER A 70 -19.38 -9.04 -2.03
CA SER A 70 -18.04 -8.50 -2.23
C SER A 70 -18.02 -7.03 -1.81
N ASP A 71 -16.85 -6.47 -1.58
CA ASP A 71 -16.77 -5.06 -1.20
C ASP A 71 -16.67 -4.17 -2.43
N VAL A 72 -17.49 -3.12 -2.50
CA VAL A 72 -17.18 -1.97 -3.34
C VAL A 72 -16.17 -1.12 -2.58
N THR A 73 -14.99 -0.91 -3.16
CA THR A 73 -13.92 -0.16 -2.50
C THR A 73 -13.87 1.25 -3.06
N LEU A 74 -14.00 2.26 -2.20
CA LEU A 74 -13.77 3.66 -2.54
C LEU A 74 -12.38 4.07 -2.08
N ARG A 75 -11.52 4.44 -3.02
CA ARG A 75 -10.11 4.71 -2.77
C ARG A 75 -9.80 6.20 -2.84
N ALA A 76 -9.17 6.72 -1.79
CA ALA A 76 -8.49 8.00 -1.78
C ALA A 76 -6.97 7.76 -1.79
N CYS A 77 -6.30 8.15 -2.88
CA CYS A 77 -4.84 8.14 -2.93
C CYS A 77 -4.30 9.25 -2.01
N ALA A 78 -3.24 8.99 -1.23
CA ALA A 78 -2.69 10.02 -0.34
C ALA A 78 -2.23 11.29 -1.10
N SER A 79 -1.82 11.16 -2.37
CA SER A 79 -1.50 12.28 -3.26
C SER A 79 -2.69 13.17 -3.64
N SER A 80 -3.92 12.67 -3.50
CA SER A 80 -5.14 13.44 -3.73
C SER A 80 -5.68 14.15 -2.50
N VAL A 81 -5.14 13.84 -1.31
CA VAL A 81 -5.60 14.43 -0.05
C VAL A 81 -4.99 15.81 0.11
N ILE A 82 -5.85 16.84 0.17
CA ILE A 82 -5.48 18.23 0.46
C ILE A 82 -5.26 18.39 1.97
N SER A 83 -6.21 17.91 2.78
CA SER A 83 -6.13 17.91 4.23
C SER A 83 -6.70 16.64 4.84
N PHE A 84 -6.12 16.24 5.96
CA PHE A 84 -6.54 15.10 6.76
C PHE A 84 -6.42 15.45 8.23
N ASP A 85 -7.55 15.61 8.92
CA ASP A 85 -7.59 16.02 10.33
C ASP A 85 -8.12 14.88 11.21
N VAL A 86 -7.42 14.64 12.32
CA VAL A 86 -7.85 13.68 13.35
C VAL A 86 -8.56 14.44 14.47
N VAL A 87 -9.89 14.32 14.51
CA VAL A 87 -10.77 15.02 15.46
C VAL A 87 -11.13 14.07 16.61
N LYS A 88 -10.60 14.35 17.80
CA LYS A 88 -10.94 13.62 19.02
C LYS A 88 -12.28 14.09 19.57
N ASN A 89 -13.12 13.14 20.00
CA ASN A 89 -14.46 13.40 20.55
C ASN A 89 -15.31 14.33 19.67
N PRO A 90 -15.54 13.98 18.39
CA PRO A 90 -16.39 14.78 17.53
C PRO A 90 -17.83 14.80 18.04
N THR A 91 -18.54 15.89 17.80
CA THR A 91 -20.01 15.91 17.92
C THR A 91 -20.57 15.04 16.80
N VAL A 92 -21.26 13.97 17.17
CA VAL A 92 -21.74 12.94 16.24
C VAL A 92 -23.27 12.84 16.29
N SER A 93 -23.86 12.38 15.18
CA SER A 93 -25.28 12.07 15.12
C SER A 93 -25.62 10.77 15.87
N SER A 94 -26.91 10.59 16.17
CA SER A 94 -27.40 9.40 16.88
C SER A 94 -27.06 8.09 16.15
N GLU A 95 -27.01 8.11 14.83
CA GLU A 95 -26.70 6.99 13.95
C GLU A 95 -25.26 6.53 14.11
N VAL A 96 -24.33 7.48 14.29
CA VAL A 96 -22.90 7.21 14.52
C VAL A 96 -22.70 6.70 15.95
N GLU A 97 -23.37 7.29 16.93
CA GLU A 97 -23.31 6.86 18.34
C GLU A 97 -23.81 5.42 18.51
N GLN A 98 -24.88 5.04 17.80
CA GLN A 98 -25.45 3.70 17.89
C GLN A 98 -24.56 2.60 17.28
N GLU A 99 -23.68 2.95 16.34
CA GLU A 99 -22.83 1.97 15.66
C GLU A 99 -21.58 1.59 16.48
N PHE A 100 -21.16 2.45 17.42
CA PHE A 100 -19.94 2.30 18.19
C PHE A 100 -20.22 2.02 19.67
N LYS A 101 -19.42 1.13 20.26
CA LYS A 101 -19.51 0.82 21.72
C LYS A 101 -18.58 1.69 22.56
N SER A 102 -17.91 2.65 21.96
CA SER A 102 -16.90 3.52 22.57
C SER A 102 -16.92 4.87 21.86
N PRO A 103 -16.31 5.92 22.45
CA PRO A 103 -16.21 7.22 21.80
C PRO A 103 -15.69 7.11 20.37
N ALA A 104 -16.32 7.86 19.47
CA ALA A 104 -15.90 7.95 18.08
C ALA A 104 -14.66 8.83 17.93
N LEU A 105 -13.85 8.54 16.93
CA LEU A 105 -12.78 9.39 16.41
C LEU A 105 -13.18 9.81 15.00
N GLY A 106 -13.20 11.12 14.75
CA GLY A 106 -13.55 11.67 13.44
C GLY A 106 -12.29 11.86 12.60
N LEU A 107 -12.31 11.32 11.38
CA LEU A 107 -11.25 11.49 10.39
C LEU A 107 -11.79 12.35 9.26
N ARG A 108 -11.40 13.62 9.22
CA ARG A 108 -11.93 14.57 8.24
C ARG A 108 -11.02 14.63 7.02
N PHE A 109 -11.61 14.46 5.84
CA PHE A 109 -10.91 14.46 4.57
C PHE A 109 -11.35 15.65 3.72
N GLN A 110 -10.37 16.30 3.10
CA GLN A 110 -10.55 17.16 1.94
C GLN A 110 -9.68 16.64 0.80
N LEU A 111 -10.28 16.36 -0.35
CA LEU A 111 -9.62 15.83 -1.55
C LEU A 111 -9.61 16.86 -2.68
N ASN A 112 -8.65 16.74 -3.59
CA ASN A 112 -8.58 17.53 -4.83
C ASN A 112 -9.22 16.84 -6.03
N ARG A 113 -9.67 15.60 -5.87
CA ARG A 113 -10.36 14.80 -6.88
C ARG A 113 -11.34 13.84 -6.20
N HIS A 114 -12.26 13.29 -6.98
CA HIS A 114 -13.23 12.30 -6.53
C HIS A 114 -12.58 10.95 -6.15
N LEU A 115 -13.31 10.14 -5.38
CA LEU A 115 -12.88 8.81 -4.98
C LEU A 115 -12.88 7.84 -6.17
N ASP A 116 -11.84 7.02 -6.28
CA ASP A 116 -11.81 5.96 -7.28
C ASP A 116 -12.69 4.79 -6.81
N ILE A 117 -13.67 4.39 -7.63
CA ILE A 117 -14.56 3.27 -7.32
C ILE A 117 -13.97 1.99 -7.89
N LEU A 118 -13.66 1.04 -7.02
CA LEU A 118 -13.06 -0.24 -7.35
C LEU A 118 -14.05 -1.36 -7.06
N VAL A 119 -14.17 -2.28 -8.02
CA VAL A 119 -15.00 -3.50 -7.92
C VAL A 119 -14.21 -4.71 -8.43
N PRO A 120 -14.59 -5.94 -8.05
CA PRO A 120 -13.98 -7.15 -8.62
C PRO A 120 -14.09 -7.16 -10.15
N THR A 121 -13.03 -7.57 -10.83
CA THR A 121 -13.01 -7.72 -12.30
C THR A 121 -14.20 -8.52 -12.85
N PRO A 122 -14.63 -9.64 -12.22
CA PRO A 122 -15.77 -10.43 -12.70
C PRO A 122 -17.15 -9.76 -12.56
N ALA A 123 -17.26 -8.64 -11.84
CA ALA A 123 -18.54 -7.93 -11.69
C ALA A 123 -19.06 -7.45 -13.05
N LEU A 124 -20.34 -7.69 -13.34
CA LEU A 124 -20.95 -7.32 -14.62
C LEU A 124 -21.17 -5.81 -14.70
N GLU A 125 -20.92 -5.25 -15.89
CA GLU A 125 -21.22 -3.85 -16.21
C GLU A 125 -22.53 -3.76 -17.01
N PRO A 126 -23.39 -2.76 -16.73
CA PRO A 126 -23.26 -1.72 -15.70
C PRO A 126 -23.38 -2.28 -14.28
N ILE A 127 -22.67 -1.66 -13.33
CA ILE A 127 -22.65 -2.13 -11.93
C ILE A 127 -24.05 -2.04 -11.34
N CYS A 128 -24.63 -3.21 -11.10
CA CYS A 128 -25.98 -3.37 -10.58
C CYS A 128 -25.97 -4.25 -9.34
N PRO A 129 -26.85 -3.99 -8.36
CA PRO A 129 -27.04 -4.91 -7.25
C PRO A 129 -27.70 -6.21 -7.74
N ALA A 130 -27.30 -7.35 -7.19
CA ALA A 130 -27.85 -8.67 -7.55
C ALA A 130 -29.18 -8.99 -6.87
N GLY A 131 -29.77 -8.07 -6.11
CA GLY A 131 -30.93 -8.39 -5.28
C GLY A 131 -31.71 -7.19 -4.76
N ARG A 132 -31.88 -7.14 -3.43
CA ARG A 132 -32.89 -6.37 -2.71
C ARG A 132 -32.87 -4.87 -3.03
N ALA A 133 -34.03 -4.22 -2.93
CA ALA A 133 -34.18 -2.76 -3.07
C ALA A 133 -33.17 -1.97 -2.20
N ARG A 134 -32.83 -2.50 -1.01
CA ARG A 134 -31.84 -1.90 -0.11
C ARG A 134 -30.41 -1.89 -0.67
N SER A 135 -30.04 -2.90 -1.46
CA SER A 135 -28.75 -2.89 -2.17
C SER A 135 -28.68 -1.73 -3.17
N GLY A 136 -29.81 -1.36 -3.78
CA GLY A 136 -29.95 -0.17 -4.62
C GLY A 136 -29.67 1.11 -3.84
N VAL A 137 -30.32 1.28 -2.69
CA VAL A 137 -30.11 2.45 -1.80
C VAL A 137 -28.64 2.61 -1.39
N VAL A 138 -27.96 1.50 -1.06
CA VAL A 138 -26.52 1.54 -0.73
C VAL A 138 -25.68 1.90 -1.96
N LEU A 139 -26.00 1.38 -3.14
CA LEU A 139 -25.29 1.72 -4.37
C LEU A 139 -25.49 3.19 -4.78
N ASP A 140 -26.68 3.74 -4.57
CA ASP A 140 -26.99 5.15 -4.80
C ASP A 140 -26.21 6.04 -3.82
N ALA A 141 -26.13 5.64 -2.55
CA ALA A 141 -25.30 6.32 -1.55
C ALA A 141 -23.79 6.26 -1.92
N ILE A 142 -23.30 5.11 -2.42
CA ILE A 142 -21.92 5.00 -2.94
C ILE A 142 -21.71 5.95 -4.12
N ARG A 143 -22.68 6.03 -5.03
CA ARG A 143 -22.62 6.92 -6.19
C ARG A 143 -22.55 8.39 -5.77
N GLU A 144 -23.43 8.81 -4.87
CA GLU A 144 -23.44 10.17 -4.33
C GLU A 144 -22.13 10.47 -3.57
N PHE A 145 -21.73 9.58 -2.66
CA PHE A 145 -20.51 9.75 -1.86
C PHE A 145 -19.24 9.79 -2.70
N SER A 146 -19.16 9.02 -3.80
CA SER A 146 -17.99 9.02 -4.68
C SER A 146 -17.69 10.40 -5.30
N ARG A 147 -18.72 11.25 -5.44
CA ARG A 147 -18.59 12.63 -5.94
C ARG A 147 -18.14 13.61 -4.86
N ALA A 148 -18.31 13.26 -3.58
CA ALA A 148 -17.89 14.14 -2.49
C ALA A 148 -16.36 14.27 -2.45
N THR A 149 -15.88 15.51 -2.35
CA THR A 149 -14.46 15.82 -2.09
C THR A 149 -14.20 16.19 -0.63
N ALA A 150 -15.26 16.38 0.16
CA ALA A 150 -15.20 16.71 1.57
C ALA A 150 -16.09 15.74 2.35
N PHE A 151 -15.53 15.02 3.32
CA PHE A 151 -16.28 14.05 4.10
C PHE A 151 -15.58 13.72 5.43
N THR A 152 -16.34 13.13 6.35
CA THR A 152 -15.83 12.65 7.63
C THR A 152 -16.07 11.15 7.74
N VAL A 153 -15.04 10.44 8.19
CA VAL A 153 -15.06 9.00 8.44
C VAL A 153 -14.91 8.80 9.94
N TYR A 154 -15.93 8.24 10.58
CA TYR A 154 -15.92 7.99 12.02
C TYR A 154 -15.50 6.55 12.30
N ILE A 155 -14.54 6.35 13.20
CA ILE A 155 -14.11 5.03 13.68
C ILE A 155 -14.18 4.97 15.21
N GLU A 156 -14.18 3.77 15.80
CA GLU A 156 -14.02 3.66 17.26
C GLU A 156 -12.63 4.11 17.69
N ALA A 157 -12.54 5.03 18.66
CA ALA A 157 -11.27 5.58 19.13
C ALA A 157 -10.29 4.50 19.64
N ARG A 158 -10.81 3.42 20.23
CA ARG A 158 -9.98 2.29 20.71
C ARG A 158 -9.33 1.46 19.59
N ASN A 159 -9.89 1.49 18.38
CA ASN A 159 -9.38 0.77 17.21
C ASN A 159 -8.49 1.65 16.32
N ALA A 160 -8.33 2.93 16.68
CA ALA A 160 -7.55 3.89 15.93
C ALA A 160 -6.05 3.62 16.12
N SER A 161 -5.29 3.67 15.03
CA SER A 161 -3.83 3.59 15.12
C SER A 161 -3.26 4.85 15.81
N PRO A 162 -2.33 4.72 16.76
CA PRO A 162 -1.68 5.88 17.39
C PRO A 162 -0.87 6.72 16.40
N LYS A 163 -0.49 6.14 15.25
CA LYS A 163 0.26 6.81 14.18
C LYS A 163 -0.62 7.66 13.26
N LEU A 164 -1.94 7.71 13.46
CA LEU A 164 -2.84 8.53 12.65
C LEU A 164 -2.50 10.02 12.69
N GLN A 165 -2.03 10.52 13.83
CA GLN A 165 -1.59 11.91 13.93
C GLN A 165 -0.36 12.15 13.03
N SER A 166 0.59 11.22 13.00
CA SER A 166 1.75 11.31 12.10
C SER A 166 1.34 11.32 10.62
N VAL A 167 0.27 10.61 10.25
CA VAL A 167 -0.31 10.68 8.90
C VAL A 167 -0.88 12.07 8.61
N SER A 168 -1.64 12.64 9.56
CA SER A 168 -2.18 14.01 9.47
C SER A 168 -1.08 15.08 9.31
N ASP A 169 -0.03 14.99 10.12
CA ASP A 169 1.12 15.89 10.05
C ASP A 169 1.83 15.75 8.70
N ALA A 170 1.98 14.51 8.19
CA ALA A 170 2.63 14.24 6.93
C ALA A 170 1.84 14.73 5.70
N VAL A 171 0.50 14.62 5.74
CA VAL A 171 -0.39 15.20 4.73
C VAL A 171 -0.27 16.71 4.74
N SER A 172 -0.30 17.34 5.91
CA SER A 172 -0.18 18.80 6.08
C SER A 172 1.16 19.34 5.56
N GLN A 173 2.24 18.57 5.74
CA GLN A 173 3.57 18.88 5.20
C GLN A 173 3.71 18.57 3.69
N GLY A 174 2.69 17.98 3.07
CA GLY A 174 2.65 17.70 1.63
C GLY A 174 3.53 16.53 1.19
N PHE A 175 3.94 15.64 2.09
CA PHE A 175 4.86 14.53 1.78
C PHE A 175 4.31 13.53 0.74
N PHE A 176 3.00 13.51 0.54
CA PHE A 176 2.35 12.59 -0.39
C PHE A 176 2.04 13.22 -1.77
N LYS A 177 2.31 14.52 -1.99
CA LYS A 177 1.97 15.20 -3.26
C LYS A 177 2.63 14.57 -4.48
N THR A 178 3.86 14.10 -4.35
CA THR A 178 4.62 13.41 -5.42
C THR A 178 4.58 11.89 -5.32
N SER A 179 3.87 11.36 -4.32
CA SER A 179 3.74 9.91 -4.19
C SER A 179 2.98 9.38 -5.40
N CYS A 180 3.70 8.75 -6.31
CA CYS A 180 3.10 7.88 -7.30
C CYS A 180 2.55 6.70 -6.51
N SER A 181 1.27 6.79 -6.13
CA SER A 181 0.48 5.61 -5.83
C SER A 181 0.34 4.83 -7.14
N SER A 182 1.43 4.21 -7.57
CA SER A 182 1.57 3.53 -8.84
C SER A 182 0.62 2.36 -8.81
N ARG A 183 -0.60 2.53 -9.36
CA ARG A 183 -1.55 1.46 -9.72
C ARG A 183 -1.38 0.22 -8.83
N PHE A 184 -1.50 0.40 -7.50
CA PHE A 184 -1.16 -0.67 -6.57
C PHE A 184 -1.96 -1.91 -6.94
N GLN A 185 -1.27 -3.05 -7.03
CA GLN A 185 -1.68 -4.32 -7.64
C GLN A 185 -3.20 -4.51 -7.62
N LEU A 186 -3.89 -3.91 -8.59
CA LEU A 186 -5.32 -4.10 -8.74
C LEU A 186 -5.58 -5.60 -8.91
N ALA A 187 -4.69 -6.30 -9.62
CA ALA A 187 -4.66 -7.74 -9.78
C ALA A 187 -4.66 -8.55 -8.46
N SER A 188 -4.05 -8.07 -7.37
CA SER A 188 -4.02 -8.79 -6.10
C SER A 188 -5.25 -8.53 -5.22
N MET A 189 -6.06 -7.52 -5.55
CA MET A 189 -7.29 -7.23 -4.81
C MET A 189 -8.32 -8.34 -5.00
N TYR A 190 -9.27 -8.44 -4.08
CA TYR A 190 -10.38 -9.41 -4.11
C TYR A 190 -9.89 -10.86 -4.19
N ALA A 191 -8.95 -11.23 -3.31
CA ALA A 191 -8.35 -12.57 -3.26
C ALA A 191 -7.71 -13.00 -4.61
N GLY A 192 -7.14 -12.06 -5.36
CA GLY A 192 -6.49 -12.32 -6.64
C GLY A 192 -7.42 -12.29 -7.86
N LEU A 193 -8.71 -12.00 -7.69
CA LEU A 193 -9.64 -11.81 -8.82
C LEU A 193 -9.35 -10.53 -9.61
N GLY A 194 -8.61 -9.61 -9.00
CA GLY A 194 -8.34 -8.32 -9.57
C GLY A 194 -9.46 -7.31 -9.32
N ALA A 195 -9.09 -6.04 -9.31
CA ALA A 195 -9.99 -4.91 -9.27
C ALA A 195 -9.99 -4.16 -10.60
N LYS A 196 -11.13 -3.59 -10.96
CA LYS A 196 -11.27 -2.61 -12.04
C LYS A 196 -11.87 -1.32 -11.49
N ILE A 197 -11.45 -0.20 -12.08
CA ILE A 197 -12.01 1.13 -11.78
C ILE A 197 -13.28 1.29 -12.61
N VAL A 198 -14.37 1.71 -11.98
CA VAL A 198 -15.66 1.93 -12.62
C VAL A 198 -16.16 3.34 -12.37
N GLN A 199 -16.94 3.87 -13.31
CA GLN A 199 -17.65 5.14 -13.13
C GLN A 199 -19.13 4.85 -12.92
N LEU A 200 -19.66 5.21 -11.75
CA LEU A 200 -21.09 5.17 -11.49
C LEU A 200 -21.73 6.48 -12.03
N GLY A 201 -21.72 6.64 -13.35
CA GLY A 201 -22.46 7.70 -14.02
C GLY A 201 -23.96 7.43 -13.94
N ALA A 202 -24.77 8.47 -13.71
CA ALA A 202 -26.11 8.45 -14.26
C ALA A 202 -25.92 8.65 -15.76
N ASP A 203 -26.42 7.73 -16.57
CA ASP A 203 -26.60 8.02 -17.98
C ASP A 203 -27.73 9.06 -18.05
N GLU A 204 -27.39 10.35 -17.91
CA GLU A 204 -28.32 11.46 -18.08
C GLU A 204 -28.89 11.52 -19.51
N THR A 205 -28.45 10.63 -20.41
CA THR A 205 -28.94 10.55 -21.79
C THR A 205 -30.15 9.64 -21.98
N LEU A 206 -30.59 8.90 -20.96
CA LEU A 206 -31.84 8.12 -21.01
C LEU A 206 -32.77 8.55 -19.89
N ALA A 207 -33.39 9.72 -20.09
CA ALA A 207 -34.68 9.98 -19.46
C ALA A 207 -35.57 8.73 -19.67
N PRO A 208 -36.25 8.23 -18.62
CA PRO A 208 -37.19 7.13 -18.81
C PRO A 208 -38.17 7.53 -19.93
N PRO A 209 -38.56 6.61 -20.84
CA PRO A 209 -39.52 6.93 -21.88
C PRO A 209 -40.74 7.58 -21.23
N SER A 210 -41.14 8.75 -21.74
CA SER A 210 -42.34 9.43 -21.27
C SER A 210 -43.53 8.49 -21.46
N TYR A 211 -44.22 8.15 -20.37
CA TYR A 211 -45.43 7.32 -20.38
C TYR A 211 -46.70 8.13 -20.72
N GLU A 212 -46.55 9.37 -21.22
CA GLU A 212 -47.71 10.19 -21.60
C GLU A 212 -48.38 9.78 -22.93
N GLU A 213 -47.83 8.82 -23.66
CA GLU A 213 -48.51 8.18 -24.79
C GLU A 213 -48.78 6.70 -24.50
N THR A 214 -49.65 6.45 -23.52
CA THR A 214 -50.35 5.17 -23.47
C THR A 214 -51.70 5.36 -24.13
N GLU A 215 -51.91 4.71 -25.28
CA GLU A 215 -53.27 4.48 -25.77
C GLU A 215 -54.08 3.80 -24.66
N PRO A 216 -55.37 4.16 -24.49
CA PRO A 216 -56.20 3.57 -23.45
C PRO A 216 -56.18 2.04 -23.57
N PRO A 217 -56.10 1.29 -22.45
CA PRO A 217 -56.06 -0.17 -22.51
C PRO A 217 -57.31 -0.67 -23.25
N PRO A 218 -57.19 -1.72 -24.09
CA PRO A 218 -58.34 -2.28 -24.77
C PRO A 218 -59.40 -2.72 -23.74
N PRO A 219 -60.70 -2.60 -24.05
CA PRO A 219 -61.75 -2.96 -23.11
C PRO A 219 -61.62 -4.43 -22.71
N PRO A 220 -61.92 -4.77 -21.45
CA PRO A 220 -61.82 -6.15 -20.97
C PRO A 220 -62.73 -7.08 -21.80
N PRO A 221 -62.27 -8.30 -22.13
CA PRO A 221 -63.09 -9.26 -22.86
C PRO A 221 -64.35 -9.63 -22.04
N PRO A 222 -65.50 -9.86 -22.70
CA PRO A 222 -66.72 -10.29 -22.02
C PRO A 222 -66.49 -11.58 -21.23
N ILE A 223 -66.92 -11.58 -19.96
CA ILE A 223 -66.91 -12.76 -19.10
C ILE A 223 -68.09 -13.65 -19.51
N ASP A 224 -67.86 -14.57 -20.44
CA ASP A 224 -68.81 -15.64 -20.73
C ASP A 224 -68.72 -16.73 -19.65
N HIS A 225 -69.61 -16.65 -18.68
CA HIS A 225 -69.87 -17.76 -17.75
C HIS A 225 -70.73 -18.82 -18.43
N LYS A 226 -70.09 -19.82 -19.06
CA LYS A 226 -70.68 -21.16 -19.21
C LYS A 226 -69.62 -22.24 -18.96
N PRO A 227 -69.77 -23.09 -17.93
CA PRO A 227 -68.90 -24.22 -17.72
C PRO A 227 -69.55 -25.44 -18.36
N ASP A 228 -69.05 -25.89 -19.51
CA ASP A 228 -69.15 -27.31 -19.85
C ASP A 228 -68.22 -27.69 -20.99
N ARG A 229 -67.14 -28.41 -20.66
CA ARG A 229 -66.64 -29.52 -21.48
C ARG A 229 -65.55 -30.28 -20.75
N LYS A 230 -65.92 -31.48 -20.35
CA LYS A 230 -65.07 -32.57 -19.86
C LYS A 230 -63.82 -32.69 -20.75
N ARG A 231 -62.63 -32.64 -20.15
CA ARG A 231 -61.36 -32.93 -20.84
C ARG A 231 -61.30 -34.42 -21.16
N PRO A 232 -61.04 -34.84 -22.41
CA PRO A 232 -60.62 -36.19 -22.71
C PRO A 232 -59.29 -36.48 -22.00
N ARG A 233 -59.15 -37.66 -21.38
CA ARG A 233 -57.85 -38.13 -20.89
C ARG A 233 -56.96 -38.36 -22.11
N GLN A 234 -55.87 -37.62 -22.19
CA GLN A 234 -54.84 -37.78 -23.21
C GLN A 234 -53.80 -38.77 -22.67
N ASP A 235 -53.56 -39.87 -23.38
CA ASP A 235 -52.57 -40.88 -23.01
C ASP A 235 -51.14 -40.30 -23.12
N THR A 236 -50.32 -40.61 -22.11
CA THR A 236 -49.07 -39.94 -21.71
C THR A 236 -47.81 -40.50 -22.40
N GLU A 237 -47.94 -41.00 -23.63
CA GLU A 237 -46.85 -41.72 -24.32
C GLU A 237 -45.87 -40.77 -25.02
N THR A 238 -46.36 -39.66 -25.58
CA THR A 238 -45.55 -38.59 -26.19
C THR A 238 -44.74 -37.81 -25.16
N ASP A 239 -45.34 -37.47 -24.00
CA ASP A 239 -44.66 -36.71 -22.93
C ASP A 239 -43.44 -37.47 -22.39
N ARG A 240 -43.54 -38.80 -22.27
CA ARG A 240 -42.41 -39.66 -21.83
C ARG A 240 -41.27 -39.69 -22.85
N ALA A 241 -41.57 -39.69 -24.15
CA ALA A 241 -40.55 -39.68 -25.19
C ALA A 241 -39.80 -38.34 -25.24
N GLU A 242 -40.52 -37.24 -25.03
CA GLU A 242 -39.95 -35.89 -24.93
C GLU A 242 -39.07 -35.72 -23.68
N GLU A 243 -39.51 -36.21 -22.52
CA GLU A 243 -38.71 -36.24 -21.29
C GLU A 243 -37.41 -37.04 -21.46
N ILE A 244 -37.47 -38.21 -22.09
CA ILE A 244 -36.28 -39.03 -22.38
C ILE A 244 -35.33 -38.30 -23.32
N ALA A 245 -35.85 -37.61 -24.35
CA ALA A 245 -35.02 -36.82 -25.26
C ALA A 245 -34.31 -35.66 -24.57
N LEU A 246 -34.99 -34.98 -23.64
CA LEU A 246 -34.40 -33.91 -22.82
C LEU A 246 -33.27 -34.43 -21.93
N ILE A 247 -33.46 -35.58 -21.28
CA ILE A 247 -32.43 -36.22 -20.44
C ILE A 247 -31.19 -36.58 -21.28
N TRP A 248 -31.39 -37.11 -22.49
CA TRP A 248 -30.27 -37.41 -23.39
C TRP A 248 -29.52 -36.17 -23.84
N ALA A 249 -30.23 -35.07 -24.14
CA ALA A 249 -29.61 -33.80 -24.48
C ALA A 249 -28.79 -33.23 -23.32
N GLU A 250 -29.33 -33.28 -22.09
CA GLU A 250 -28.63 -32.83 -20.89
C GLU A 250 -27.36 -33.67 -20.61
N LEU A 251 -27.43 -34.99 -20.78
CA LEU A 251 -26.26 -35.87 -20.66
C LEU A 251 -25.19 -35.57 -21.71
N GLN A 252 -25.57 -35.23 -22.95
CA GLN A 252 -24.61 -34.81 -23.97
C GLN A 252 -23.92 -33.50 -23.60
N MET A 253 -24.69 -32.51 -23.11
CA MET A 253 -24.16 -31.23 -22.65
C MET A 253 -23.19 -31.41 -21.47
N LEU A 254 -23.54 -32.24 -20.49
CA LEU A 254 -22.66 -32.57 -19.36
C LEU A 254 -21.37 -33.26 -19.81
N LYS A 255 -21.45 -34.16 -20.79
CA LYS A 255 -20.27 -34.83 -21.35
C LYS A 255 -19.34 -33.84 -22.04
N GLN A 256 -19.91 -32.87 -22.77
CA GLN A 256 -19.14 -31.82 -23.44
C GLN A 256 -18.51 -30.84 -22.44
N ALA A 257 -19.26 -30.41 -21.42
CA ALA A 257 -18.75 -29.57 -20.33
C ALA A 257 -17.60 -30.26 -19.56
N LYS A 258 -17.74 -31.56 -19.26
CA LYS A 258 -16.67 -32.34 -18.63
C LYS A 258 -15.40 -32.40 -19.50
N ALA A 259 -15.55 -32.48 -20.82
CA ALA A 259 -14.41 -32.50 -21.73
C ALA A 259 -13.69 -31.14 -21.76
N THR A 260 -14.43 -30.03 -21.75
CA THR A 260 -13.85 -28.68 -21.67
C THR A 260 -13.17 -28.44 -20.33
N ASP A 261 -13.78 -28.90 -19.23
CA ASP A 261 -13.21 -28.79 -17.89
C ASP A 261 -11.89 -29.57 -17.80
N TRP A 262 -11.85 -30.78 -18.37
CA TRP A 262 -10.62 -31.59 -18.40
C TRP A 262 -9.48 -30.88 -19.14
N GLN A 263 -9.78 -30.24 -20.27
CA GLN A 263 -8.79 -29.44 -21.01
C GLN A 263 -8.31 -28.23 -20.20
N ARG A 264 -9.23 -27.54 -19.52
CA ARG A 264 -8.89 -26.38 -18.67
C ARG A 264 -8.02 -26.78 -17.49
N ILE A 265 -8.36 -27.90 -16.82
CA ILE A 265 -7.58 -28.44 -15.71
C ILE A 265 -6.18 -28.82 -16.19
N ALA A 266 -6.04 -29.55 -17.29
CA ALA A 266 -4.73 -29.94 -17.82
C ALA A 266 -3.86 -28.71 -18.19
N PHE A 267 -4.47 -27.66 -18.75
CA PHE A 267 -3.76 -26.39 -19.01
C PHE A 267 -3.30 -25.72 -17.71
N LEU A 268 -4.18 -25.62 -16.72
CA LEU A 268 -3.86 -25.00 -15.42
C LEU A 268 -2.80 -25.78 -14.66
N GLU A 269 -2.81 -27.11 -14.71
CA GLU A 269 -1.79 -27.96 -14.12
C GLU A 269 -0.42 -27.70 -14.75
N LYS A 270 -0.37 -27.57 -16.08
CA LYS A 270 0.86 -27.21 -16.80
C LYS A 270 1.38 -25.83 -16.41
N GLU A 271 0.50 -24.82 -16.40
CA GLU A 271 0.87 -23.45 -16.00
C GLU A 271 1.35 -23.41 -14.53
N ASN A 272 0.70 -24.16 -13.63
CA ASN A 272 1.11 -24.26 -12.23
C ASN A 272 2.50 -24.89 -12.10
N GLN A 273 2.80 -25.90 -12.90
CA GLN A 273 4.11 -26.54 -12.94
C GLN A 273 5.20 -25.56 -13.41
N GLU A 274 4.96 -24.83 -14.50
CA GLU A 274 5.89 -23.81 -15.01
C GLU A 274 6.13 -22.67 -14.00
N LEU A 275 5.07 -22.25 -13.29
CA LEU A 275 5.18 -21.27 -12.21
C LEU A 275 6.01 -21.79 -11.04
N ARG A 276 5.81 -23.04 -10.62
CA ARG A 276 6.61 -23.66 -9.55
C ARG A 276 8.09 -23.73 -9.91
N GLU A 277 8.41 -24.09 -11.14
CA GLU A 277 9.80 -24.11 -11.63
C GLU A 277 10.43 -22.71 -11.64
N THR A 278 9.66 -21.70 -12.06
CA THR A 278 10.12 -20.30 -12.05
C THR A 278 10.38 -19.80 -10.63
N VAL A 279 9.48 -20.12 -9.69
CA VAL A 279 9.65 -19.77 -8.27
C VAL A 279 10.89 -20.45 -7.68
N ALA A 280 11.13 -21.73 -8.00
CA ALA A 280 12.31 -22.45 -7.53
C ALA A 280 13.61 -21.80 -8.03
N LYS A 281 13.66 -21.41 -9.33
CA LYS A 281 14.81 -20.70 -9.90
C LYS A 281 15.04 -19.34 -9.25
N LEU A 282 13.98 -18.56 -9.01
CA LEU A 282 14.09 -17.26 -8.34
C LEU A 282 14.57 -17.40 -6.89
N GLN A 283 14.11 -18.44 -6.18
CA GLN A 283 14.58 -18.72 -4.82
C GLN A 283 16.07 -19.08 -4.78
N GLU A 284 16.55 -19.84 -5.77
CA GLU A 284 17.97 -20.17 -5.89
C GLU A 284 18.82 -18.92 -6.20
N GLN A 285 18.37 -18.08 -7.12
CA GLN A 285 19.02 -16.79 -7.42
C GLN A 285 19.05 -15.87 -6.20
N TYR A 286 17.97 -15.81 -5.43
CA TYR A 286 17.91 -15.00 -4.21
C TYR A 286 18.90 -15.49 -3.16
N LYS A 287 19.01 -16.81 -2.93
CA LYS A 287 20.01 -17.38 -2.02
C LYS A 287 21.45 -17.09 -2.45
N ALA A 288 21.73 -17.17 -3.76
CA ALA A 288 23.05 -16.84 -4.30
C ALA A 288 23.38 -15.35 -4.11
N PHE A 289 22.41 -14.47 -4.35
CA PHE A 289 22.56 -13.03 -4.15
C PHE A 289 22.77 -12.67 -2.68
N ASP A 290 21.97 -13.25 -1.78
CA ASP A 290 22.08 -13.04 -0.34
C ASP A 290 23.46 -13.46 0.20
N LYS A 291 23.96 -14.62 -0.25
CA LYS A 291 25.32 -15.06 0.07
C LYS A 291 26.38 -14.08 -0.43
N SER A 292 26.25 -13.59 -1.67
CA SER A 292 27.18 -12.59 -2.20
C SER A 292 27.14 -11.27 -1.41
N GLN A 293 25.98 -10.84 -0.93
CA GLN A 293 25.86 -9.65 -0.08
C GLN A 293 26.55 -9.85 1.27
N GLN A 294 26.38 -11.02 1.88
CA GLN A 294 27.07 -11.38 3.14
C GLN A 294 28.59 -11.41 2.95
N ASP A 295 29.08 -11.99 1.86
CA ASP A 295 30.52 -12.03 1.55
C ASP A 295 31.10 -10.62 1.35
N ILE A 296 30.38 -9.74 0.63
CA ILE A 296 30.78 -8.34 0.46
C ILE A 296 30.81 -7.64 1.81
N HIS A 297 29.77 -7.78 2.64
CA HIS A 297 29.70 -7.15 3.95
C HIS A 297 30.81 -7.62 4.88
N HIS A 298 31.16 -8.91 4.86
CA HIS A 298 32.29 -9.45 5.61
C HIS A 298 33.63 -8.87 5.10
N SER A 299 33.82 -8.80 3.78
CA SER A 299 35.04 -8.23 3.18
C SER A 299 35.20 -6.75 3.53
N PHE A 300 34.09 -5.99 3.56
CA PHE A 300 34.09 -4.58 3.92
C PHE A 300 34.45 -4.39 5.39
N GLY A 301 33.86 -5.18 6.29
CA GLY A 301 34.22 -5.15 7.72
C GLY A 301 35.69 -5.49 7.98
N ALA A 302 36.23 -6.49 7.27
CA ALA A 302 37.66 -6.82 7.36
C ALA A 302 38.56 -5.68 6.86
N LEU A 303 38.16 -5.00 5.78
CA LEU A 303 38.89 -3.85 5.26
C LEU A 303 38.83 -2.65 6.23
N GLU A 304 37.66 -2.39 6.82
CA GLU A 304 37.46 -1.33 7.81
C GLU A 304 38.37 -1.54 9.04
N THR A 305 38.40 -2.76 9.59
CA THR A 305 39.32 -3.09 10.70
C THR A 305 40.79 -2.95 10.31
N ALA A 306 41.17 -3.34 9.09
CA ALA A 306 42.54 -3.20 8.61
C ALA A 306 42.94 -1.72 8.44
N VAL A 307 42.01 -0.88 7.95
CA VAL A 307 42.23 0.57 7.81
C VAL A 307 42.37 1.23 9.18
N GLU A 308 41.50 0.91 10.15
CA GLU A 308 41.62 1.44 11.52
C GLU A 308 42.96 1.06 12.14
N LYS A 309 43.35 -0.21 12.05
CA LYS A 309 44.63 -0.70 12.57
C LYS A 309 45.81 0.03 11.93
N ASN A 310 45.85 0.13 10.60
CA ASN A 310 46.94 0.81 9.90
C ASN A 310 46.99 2.31 10.24
N THR A 311 45.84 2.94 10.44
CA THR A 311 45.76 4.36 10.83
C THR A 311 46.33 4.54 12.23
N GLN A 312 45.96 3.67 13.17
CA GLN A 312 46.50 3.69 14.53
C GLN A 312 48.01 3.44 14.55
N GLU A 313 48.50 2.43 13.82
CA GLU A 313 49.94 2.16 13.70
C GLU A 313 50.70 3.35 13.10
N PHE A 314 50.11 4.04 12.12
CA PHE A 314 50.69 5.25 11.53
C PHE A 314 50.73 6.41 12.54
N GLU A 315 49.63 6.67 13.26
CA GLU A 315 49.57 7.71 14.29
C GLU A 315 50.59 7.46 15.43
N GLU A 316 50.73 6.21 15.87
CA GLU A 316 51.73 5.82 16.88
C GLU A 316 53.15 6.01 16.35
N SER A 317 53.43 5.62 15.09
CA SER A 317 54.75 5.81 14.47
C SER A 317 55.12 7.29 14.37
N VAL A 318 54.22 8.13 13.87
CA VAL A 318 54.44 9.58 13.74
C VAL A 318 54.57 10.22 15.12
N GLY A 319 53.76 9.79 16.10
CA GLY A 319 53.86 10.25 17.48
C GLY A 319 55.22 9.98 18.12
N ASN A 320 55.77 8.79 17.88
CA ASN A 320 57.11 8.41 18.37
C ASN A 320 58.21 9.25 17.71
N GLU A 321 58.20 9.39 16.39
CA GLU A 321 59.19 10.22 15.67
C GLU A 321 59.16 11.69 16.12
N LEU A 322 57.97 12.25 16.35
CA LEU A 322 57.83 13.62 16.87
C LEU A 322 58.33 13.75 18.32
N ALA A 323 58.14 12.72 19.15
CA ALA A 323 58.66 12.71 20.51
C ALA A 323 60.20 12.67 20.53
N GLU A 324 60.81 11.85 19.66
CA GLU A 324 62.26 11.80 19.47
C GLU A 324 62.81 13.16 19.00
N LEU A 325 62.21 13.76 17.96
CA LEU A 325 62.60 15.09 17.48
C LEU A 325 62.49 16.18 18.56
N ARG A 326 61.47 16.09 19.43
CA ARG A 326 61.30 17.04 20.54
C ARG A 326 62.40 16.90 21.59
N GLU A 327 62.84 15.68 21.87
CA GLU A 327 63.95 15.42 22.79
C GLU A 327 65.26 15.94 22.20
N ASP A 328 65.54 15.66 20.92
CA ASP A 328 66.71 16.16 20.20
C ASP A 328 66.77 17.70 20.22
N ILE A 329 65.66 18.38 19.94
CA ILE A 329 65.56 19.84 20.00
C ILE A 329 65.86 20.33 21.42
N SER A 330 65.33 19.65 22.44
CA SER A 330 65.54 20.01 23.85
C SER A 330 67.01 19.83 24.26
N GLN A 331 67.66 18.76 23.77
CA GLN A 331 69.08 18.52 23.98
C GLN A 331 69.94 19.59 23.29
N LEU A 332 69.61 19.96 22.05
CA LEU A 332 70.28 21.03 21.32
C LEU A 332 70.11 22.39 22.00
N ASP A 333 68.92 22.68 22.55
CA ASP A 333 68.65 23.92 23.30
C ASP A 333 69.49 23.99 24.59
N HIS A 334 69.63 22.87 25.29
CA HIS A 334 70.54 22.77 26.44
C HIS A 334 72.01 22.99 26.05
N GLN A 335 72.46 22.40 24.93
CA GLN A 335 73.82 22.61 24.43
C GLN A 335 74.05 24.07 24.01
N LEU A 336 73.09 24.70 23.34
CA LEU A 336 73.16 26.12 22.96
C LEU A 336 73.21 27.03 24.19
N SER A 337 72.37 26.77 25.19
CA SER A 337 72.36 27.51 26.46
C SER A 337 73.71 27.41 27.18
N PHE A 338 74.29 26.20 27.24
CA PHE A 338 75.62 25.98 27.82
C PHE A 338 76.72 26.81 27.13
N ILE A 339 76.68 26.91 25.80
CA ILE A 339 77.61 27.73 25.02
C ILE A 339 77.34 29.22 25.24
N GLN A 340 76.08 29.65 25.18
CA GLN A 340 75.67 31.05 25.26
C GLN A 340 75.91 31.67 26.65
N GLU A 341 75.78 30.88 27.71
CA GLU A 341 76.12 31.28 29.08
C GLU A 341 77.63 31.35 29.34
N GLY A 342 78.48 31.06 28.34
CA GLY A 342 79.92 31.17 28.47
C GLY A 342 80.53 30.15 29.45
N GLN A 343 79.82 29.05 29.73
CA GLN A 343 80.32 27.95 30.58
C GLN A 343 81.39 27.10 29.87
N VAL A 344 81.80 27.47 28.65
CA VAL A 344 82.97 26.92 27.97
C VAL A 344 84.22 27.51 28.62
N SER A 345 84.80 26.80 29.58
CA SER A 345 86.05 27.24 30.22
C SER A 345 87.20 27.33 29.20
N ASP A 346 88.16 28.24 29.42
CA ASP A 346 89.37 28.35 28.60
C ASP A 346 90.14 27.02 28.49
N GLU A 347 90.05 26.18 29.52
CA GLU A 347 90.61 24.82 29.53
C GLU A 347 89.91 23.89 28.52
N SER A 348 88.60 24.05 28.34
CA SER A 348 87.81 23.30 27.37
C SER A 348 88.14 23.72 25.94
N VAL A 349 88.30 25.03 25.71
CA VAL A 349 88.75 25.58 24.41
C VAL A 349 90.16 25.11 24.07
N ALA A 350 91.06 25.08 25.06
CA ALA A 350 92.41 24.56 24.88
C ALA A 350 92.41 23.07 24.50
N LYS A 351 91.62 22.23 25.20
CA LYS A 351 91.48 20.81 24.85
C LYS A 351 90.89 20.57 23.46
N ILE A 352 89.90 21.37 23.05
CA ILE A 352 89.33 21.29 21.70
C ILE A 352 90.36 21.71 20.66
N LYS A 353 91.09 22.81 20.88
CA LYS A 353 92.17 23.26 20.02
C LYS A 353 93.26 22.19 19.87
N ASP A 354 93.66 21.58 20.97
CA ASP A 354 94.68 20.54 20.97
C ASP A 354 94.19 19.28 20.24
N ALA A 355 92.95 18.85 20.46
CA ALA A 355 92.35 17.71 19.75
C ALA A 355 92.21 17.96 18.23
N VAL A 356 91.80 19.16 17.82
CA VAL A 356 91.71 19.56 16.41
C VAL A 356 93.10 19.63 15.78
N LEU A 357 94.09 20.19 16.49
CA LEU A 357 95.47 20.17 16.03
C LEU A 357 96.00 18.74 15.90
N LEU A 358 95.64 17.84 16.81
CA LEU A 358 96.03 16.44 16.76
C LEU A 358 95.40 15.70 15.57
N ASP A 359 94.11 15.93 15.28
CA ASP A 359 93.43 15.36 14.10
C ASP A 359 93.96 15.94 12.77
N ILE A 360 94.22 17.24 12.72
CA ILE A 360 94.87 17.86 11.55
C ILE A 360 96.27 17.31 11.36
N THR A 361 97.03 17.17 12.44
CA THR A 361 98.39 16.63 12.40
C THR A 361 98.37 15.17 11.99
N SER A 362 97.45 14.34 12.50
CA SER A 362 97.35 12.92 12.12
C SER A 362 96.98 12.74 10.65
N ARG A 363 96.06 13.57 10.13
CA ARG A 363 95.68 13.58 8.70
C ARG A 363 96.81 14.10 7.79
N LEU A 364 97.66 15.00 8.29
CA LEU A 364 98.81 15.53 7.55
C LEU A 364 100.06 14.66 7.68
N SER A 365 100.20 13.88 8.76
CA SER A 365 101.36 13.02 9.01
C SER A 365 101.29 11.66 8.34
N GLY A 366 100.18 11.34 7.67
CA GLY A 366 100.05 10.26 6.69
C GLY A 366 100.73 8.93 7.04
N ASP A 367 99.98 8.04 7.69
CA ASP A 367 100.06 6.59 7.47
C ASP A 367 98.64 6.05 7.21
#